data_AF-A0A6F8TJW7-F1
#
_entry.id   AF-A0A6F8TJW7-F1
#
_cell.length_a   1.000
_cell.length_b   1.000
_cell.length_c   1.000
_cell.angle_alpha   90.00
_cell.angle_beta   90.00
_cell.angle_gamma   90.00
#
_symmetry.space_group_name_H-M   'P 1'
#
loop_
_entity.id
_entity.type
_entity.pdbx_description
1 polymer ?
#
loop_
_entity_poly.entity_id
_entity_poly.type
_entity_poly.pdbx_seq_one_letter_code
_entity_poly.pdbx_strand_id
1 'polypeptide(L)'
;MQIISAKGKLEIQTHEKSIEMIANEVVKILSVKSNIELTSPEEITLTAKESQIKINGSGVFITTNGKFEVKAGQHVFLSGAKADLPKLTWSFKEKTASCMKNASESHEAFVGFEG
;
A
#
# COMPACT_ATOMS: atom_id res chain seq x y z
N MET A 1 -1.96 -32.90 -13.67
CA MET A 1 -0.70 -32.50 -14.33
C MET A 1 0.19 -31.86 -13.27
N GLN A 2 1.49 -32.18 -13.23
CA GLN A 2 2.45 -31.61 -12.28
C GLN A 2 3.70 -31.16 -13.06
N ILE A 3 4.19 -29.96 -12.78
CA ILE A 3 5.43 -29.42 -13.37
C ILE A 3 6.45 -29.33 -12.24
N ILE A 4 7.50 -30.15 -12.30
CA ILE A 4 8.50 -30.29 -11.24
C ILE A 4 9.89 -30.24 -11.88
N SER A 5 10.79 -29.43 -11.30
CA SER A 5 12.22 -29.44 -11.62
C SER A 5 13.00 -29.93 -10.40
N ALA A 6 13.68 -31.07 -10.52
CA ALA A 6 14.49 -31.65 -9.44
C ALA A 6 15.83 -30.92 -9.26
N LYS A 7 16.36 -30.33 -10.34
CA LYS A 7 17.63 -29.60 -10.35
C LYS A 7 17.62 -28.61 -11.50
N GLY A 8 17.94 -27.35 -11.21
CA GLY A 8 17.97 -26.28 -12.20
C GLY A 8 16.74 -25.36 -12.15
N LYS A 9 16.75 -24.34 -13.02
CA LYS A 9 15.74 -23.27 -13.04
C LYS A 9 14.50 -23.72 -13.82
N LEU A 10 13.32 -23.44 -13.29
CA LEU A 10 12.05 -23.52 -14.02
C LEU A 10 11.66 -22.11 -14.46
N GLU A 11 11.42 -21.90 -15.75
CA GLU A 11 11.00 -20.63 -16.32
C GLU A 11 9.72 -20.80 -17.12
N ILE A 12 8.77 -19.89 -16.90
CA ILE A 12 7.54 -19.80 -17.68
C ILE A 12 7.48 -18.37 -18.21
N GLN A 13 7.48 -18.22 -19.53
CA GLN A 13 7.48 -16.93 -20.22
C GLN A 13 6.49 -16.96 -21.38
N THR A 14 5.97 -15.80 -21.76
CA THR A 14 5.10 -15.59 -22.92
C THR A 14 5.55 -14.34 -23.65
N HIS A 15 5.60 -14.38 -24.98
CA HIS A 15 6.19 -13.29 -25.78
C HIS A 15 5.17 -12.23 -26.21
N GLU A 16 3.89 -12.60 -26.35
CA GLU A 16 2.87 -11.71 -26.92
C GLU A 16 1.61 -11.58 -26.05
N LYS A 17 1.41 -12.49 -25.09
CA LYS A 17 0.15 -12.60 -24.33
C LYS A 17 0.37 -12.54 -22.82
N SER A 18 -0.68 -12.79 -22.06
CA SER A 18 -0.67 -12.85 -20.60
C SER A 18 -0.37 -14.26 -20.07
N ILE A 19 0.02 -14.34 -18.80
CA ILE A 19 -0.01 -15.56 -17.98
C ILE A 19 -1.11 -15.37 -16.95
N GLU A 20 -2.04 -16.33 -16.85
CA GLU A 20 -3.10 -16.34 -15.86
C GLU A 20 -2.98 -17.60 -14.99
N MET A 21 -3.03 -17.41 -13.67
CA MET A 21 -2.99 -18.49 -12.68
C MET A 21 -4.27 -18.46 -11.86
N ILE A 22 -5.18 -19.40 -12.13
CA ILE A 22 -6.50 -19.49 -11.47
C ILE A 22 -6.58 -20.82 -10.73
N ALA A 23 -7.05 -20.79 -9.49
CA ALA A 23 -7.28 -21.98 -8.67
C ALA A 23 -8.68 -21.93 -8.04
N ASN A 24 -9.32 -23.08 -7.86
CA ASN A 24 -10.63 -23.18 -7.19
C ASN A 24 -10.55 -22.86 -5.69
N GLU A 25 -9.37 -23.04 -5.09
CA GLU A 25 -9.13 -22.80 -3.68
C GLU A 25 -7.97 -21.82 -3.49
N VAL A 26 -6.75 -22.33 -3.29
CA VAL A 26 -5.61 -21.53 -2.84
C VAL A 26 -4.47 -21.58 -3.85
N VAL A 27 -3.93 -20.42 -4.19
CA VAL A 27 -2.62 -20.27 -4.84
C VAL A 27 -1.59 -19.93 -3.76
N LYS A 28 -0.51 -20.71 -3.65
CA LYS A 28 0.60 -20.43 -2.74
C LYS A 28 1.89 -20.23 -3.52
N ILE A 29 2.58 -19.13 -3.27
CA ILE A 29 3.92 -18.84 -3.79
C ILE A 29 4.86 -18.86 -2.58
N LEU A 30 5.83 -19.77 -2.57
CA LEU A 30 6.77 -19.93 -1.47
C LEU A 30 8.21 -19.99 -1.98
N SER A 31 9.11 -19.32 -1.27
CA SER A 31 10.55 -19.46 -1.42
C SER A 31 11.12 -20.06 -0.15
N VAL A 32 11.84 -21.18 -0.26
CA VAL A 32 12.37 -21.91 0.91
C VAL A 32 13.68 -21.31 1.43
N LYS A 33 14.46 -20.65 0.57
CA LYS A 33 15.84 -20.24 0.89
C LYS A 33 16.12 -18.76 0.74
N SER A 34 15.39 -18.06 -0.12
CA SER A 34 15.71 -16.68 -0.49
C SER A 34 14.43 -15.86 -0.51
N ASN A 35 14.17 -15.10 -1.58
CA ASN A 35 13.04 -14.20 -1.67
C ASN A 35 12.03 -14.59 -2.76
N ILE A 36 10.98 -13.78 -2.82
CA ILE A 36 9.97 -13.72 -3.88
C ILE A 36 10.00 -12.27 -4.39
N GLU A 37 10.14 -12.09 -5.70
CA GLU A 37 10.16 -10.77 -6.34
C GLU A 37 8.98 -10.65 -7.30
N LEU A 38 8.26 -9.54 -7.18
CA LEU A 38 7.20 -9.14 -8.10
C LEU A 38 7.63 -7.78 -8.67
N THR A 39 7.83 -7.72 -9.98
CA THR A 39 8.29 -6.51 -10.66
C THR A 39 7.36 -6.26 -11.85
N SER A 40 6.92 -5.01 -11.99
CA SER A 40 6.11 -4.56 -13.11
C SER A 40 6.65 -3.20 -13.58
N PRO A 41 6.74 -2.96 -14.90
CA PRO A 41 7.15 -1.66 -15.44
C PRO A 41 6.12 -0.55 -15.16
N GLU A 42 4.83 -0.91 -15.04
CA GLU A 42 3.75 0.06 -14.88
C GLU A 42 3.16 0.04 -13.46
N GLU A 43 2.55 -1.08 -13.08
CA GLU A 43 1.81 -1.20 -11.82
C GLU A 43 1.78 -2.64 -11.29
N ILE A 44 1.83 -2.77 -9.96
CA ILE A 44 1.50 -4.00 -9.22
C ILE A 44 0.29 -3.69 -8.34
N THR A 45 -0.79 -4.46 -8.51
CA THR A 45 -2.01 -4.32 -7.72
C THR A 45 -2.35 -5.65 -7.04
N LEU A 46 -2.42 -5.63 -5.70
CA LEU A 46 -2.83 -6.73 -4.85
C LEU A 46 -4.19 -6.39 -4.26
N THR A 47 -5.23 -7.11 -4.66
CA THR A 47 -6.60 -6.85 -4.21
C THR A 47 -7.13 -8.03 -3.40
N ALA A 48 -7.69 -7.74 -2.23
CA ALA A 48 -8.37 -8.68 -1.36
C ALA A 48 -9.72 -8.09 -0.95
N LYS A 49 -10.80 -8.54 -1.59
CA LYS A 49 -12.15 -7.98 -1.44
C LYS A 49 -12.13 -6.45 -1.65
N GLU A 50 -12.44 -5.68 -0.62
CA GLU A 50 -12.49 -4.21 -0.62
C GLU A 50 -11.18 -3.54 -0.19
N SER A 51 -10.12 -4.33 0.03
CA SER A 51 -8.79 -3.82 0.35
C SER A 51 -7.84 -4.00 -0.82
N GLN A 52 -7.00 -3.00 -1.06
CA GLN A 52 -6.06 -2.96 -2.18
C GLN A 52 -4.73 -2.37 -1.74
N ILE A 53 -3.64 -2.98 -2.21
CA ILE A 53 -2.29 -2.41 -2.20
C ILE A 53 -1.89 -2.21 -3.66
N LYS A 54 -1.53 -0.98 -4.00
CA LYS A 54 -1.13 -0.57 -5.35
C LYS A 54 0.24 0.07 -5.32
N ILE A 55 1.12 -0.38 -6.21
CA ILE A 55 2.49 0.13 -6.34
C ILE A 55 2.67 0.54 -7.80
N ASN A 56 2.98 1.81 -8.03
CA ASN A 56 3.23 2.33 -9.37
C ASN A 56 4.26 3.49 -9.31
N GLY A 57 4.50 4.15 -10.44
CA GLY A 57 5.46 5.25 -10.57
C GLY A 57 5.19 6.45 -9.64
N SER A 58 3.97 6.62 -9.13
CA SER A 58 3.62 7.70 -8.20
C SER A 58 3.87 7.35 -6.74
N GLY A 59 4.05 6.06 -6.41
CA GLY A 59 4.33 5.60 -5.05
C GLY A 59 3.56 4.33 -4.66
N VAL A 60 3.34 4.18 -3.35
CA VAL A 60 2.63 3.05 -2.73
C VAL A 60 1.32 3.55 -2.13
N PHE A 61 0.20 2.96 -2.57
CA PHE A 61 -1.15 3.31 -2.14
C PHE A 61 -1.81 2.10 -1.48
N ILE A 62 -2.34 2.32 -0.27
CA ILE A 62 -3.09 1.31 0.47
C ILE A 62 -4.50 1.85 0.65
N THR A 63 -5.49 1.16 0.10
CA THR A 63 -6.90 1.53 0.16
C THR A 63 -7.67 0.41 0.85
N THR A 64 -8.44 0.74 1.90
CA THR A 64 -9.34 -0.21 2.56
C THR A 64 -10.57 0.53 3.07
N ASN A 65 -11.74 -0.11 3.04
CA ASN A 65 -12.94 0.40 3.69
C ASN A 65 -12.89 0.22 5.22
N GLY A 66 -12.15 -0.80 5.68
CA GLY A 66 -12.08 -1.17 7.09
C GLY A 66 -10.92 -0.52 7.84
N LYS A 67 -10.54 -1.16 8.95
CA LYS A 67 -9.43 -0.72 9.78
C LYS A 67 -8.08 -1.03 9.13
N PHE A 68 -7.25 -0.01 8.99
CA PHE A 68 -5.82 -0.18 8.70
C PHE A 68 -5.04 -0.17 10.02
N GLU A 69 -4.55 -1.34 10.46
CA GLU A 69 -3.79 -1.48 11.71
C GLU A 69 -2.31 -1.76 11.40
N VAL A 70 -1.43 -0.87 11.87
CA VAL A 70 0.02 -1.03 11.74
C VAL A 70 0.63 -1.09 13.14
N LYS A 71 1.42 -2.11 13.42
CA LYS A 71 2.12 -2.28 14.71
C LYS A 71 3.62 -2.11 14.50
N ALA A 72 4.19 -1.03 15.01
CA ALA A 72 5.63 -0.79 15.02
C ALA A 72 6.08 -0.14 16.34
N GLY A 73 7.35 -0.37 16.72
CA GLY A 73 7.94 0.29 17.89
C GLY A 73 8.14 1.80 17.70
N GLN A 74 8.30 2.25 16.46
CA GLN A 74 8.33 3.66 16.07
C GLN A 74 7.75 3.81 14.67
N HIS A 75 6.86 4.79 14.49
CA HIS A 75 6.45 5.25 13.17
C HIS A 75 7.14 6.59 12.89
N VAL A 76 8.12 6.59 11.99
CA VAL A 76 8.78 7.82 11.56
C VAL A 76 8.01 8.37 10.37
N PHE A 77 7.17 9.38 10.62
CA PHE A 77 6.56 10.17 9.56
C PHE A 77 7.44 11.40 9.33
N LEU A 78 7.96 11.54 8.11
CA LEU A 78 8.66 12.76 7.71
C LEU A 78 7.62 13.86 7.46
N SER A 79 8.02 15.10 7.70
CA SER A 79 7.18 16.27 7.51
C SER A 79 6.58 16.31 6.11
N GLY A 80 5.29 16.61 6.01
CA GLY A 80 4.63 16.86 4.73
C GLY A 80 5.29 18.00 3.94
N ALA A 81 5.19 17.97 2.61
CA ALA A 81 5.58 19.11 1.79
C ALA A 81 4.71 20.33 2.14
N LYS A 82 5.29 21.54 2.14
CA LYS A 82 4.54 22.78 2.33
C LYS A 82 3.42 22.86 1.28
N ALA A 83 2.18 22.66 1.70
CA ALA A 83 1.01 22.94 0.90
C ALA A 83 0.60 24.39 1.17
N ASP A 84 0.56 25.21 0.11
CA ASP A 84 -0.01 26.55 0.18
C ASP A 84 -1.54 26.41 0.19
N LEU A 85 -2.08 26.12 1.38
CA LEU A 85 -3.52 25.92 1.53
C LEU A 85 -4.23 27.27 1.41
N PRO A 86 -5.27 27.40 0.56
CA PRO A 86 -6.11 28.59 0.59
C PRO A 86 -6.67 28.74 2.00
N LYS A 87 -6.56 29.95 2.58
CA LYS A 87 -7.10 30.25 3.91
C LYS A 87 -8.56 29.79 3.96
N LEU A 88 -8.82 28.70 4.68
CA LEU A 88 -10.14 28.14 4.86
C LEU A 88 -10.95 29.15 5.70
N THR A 89 -11.87 29.87 5.06
CA THR A 89 -12.74 30.88 5.69
C THR A 89 -13.98 30.24 6.32
N TRP A 90 -13.83 29.09 6.97
CA TRP A 90 -14.94 28.46 7.68
C TRP A 90 -14.81 28.77 9.17
N SER A 91 -15.84 29.37 9.75
CA SER A 91 -15.94 29.60 11.19
C SER A 91 -16.16 28.26 11.91
N PHE A 92 -15.06 27.55 12.18
CA PHE A 92 -15.10 26.31 12.94
C PHE A 92 -15.21 26.67 14.43
N LYS A 93 -16.21 26.12 15.13
CA LYS A 93 -16.34 26.22 16.59
C LYS A 93 -15.10 25.62 17.27
N GLU A 94 -14.16 26.49 17.62
CA GLU A 94 -13.00 26.49 18.53
C GLU A 94 -12.21 25.20 18.88
N LYS A 95 -12.76 23.98 18.84
CA LYS A 95 -12.02 22.78 19.31
C LYS A 95 -11.27 22.00 18.23
N THR A 96 -11.58 22.20 16.96
CA THR A 96 -11.09 21.33 15.86
C THR A 96 -10.33 22.10 14.79
N ALA A 97 -10.28 23.44 14.91
CA ALA A 97 -9.31 24.27 14.20
C ALA A 97 -7.90 24.23 14.83
N SER A 98 -7.80 24.06 16.15
CA SER A 98 -6.52 24.03 16.86
C SER A 98 -5.75 22.73 16.61
N CYS A 99 -6.42 21.58 16.55
CA CYS A 99 -5.74 20.32 16.17
C CYS A 99 -5.27 20.36 14.72
N MET A 100 -6.03 20.98 13.81
CA MET A 100 -5.60 21.17 12.42
C MET A 100 -4.40 22.12 12.28
N LYS A 101 -4.40 23.22 13.05
CA LYS A 101 -3.29 24.17 13.07
C LYS A 101 -2.04 23.57 13.74
N ASN A 102 -2.21 22.90 14.88
CA ASN A 102 -1.11 22.27 15.61
C ASN A 102 -0.50 21.13 14.80
N ALA A 103 -1.29 20.30 14.12
CA ALA A 103 -0.75 19.24 13.24
C ALA A 103 -0.07 19.82 11.99
N SER A 104 -0.56 20.96 11.46
CA SER A 104 0.14 21.72 10.43
C SER A 104 1.46 22.34 10.92
N GLU A 105 1.57 22.68 12.20
CA GLU A 105 2.77 23.26 12.81
C GLU A 105 3.75 22.19 13.33
N SER A 106 3.24 21.04 13.78
CA SER A 106 4.00 19.90 14.33
C SER A 106 4.50 18.94 13.26
N HIS A 107 4.04 19.09 12.00
CA HIS A 107 4.40 18.24 10.87
C HIS A 107 4.05 16.76 11.06
N GLU A 108 3.01 16.47 11.85
CA GLU A 108 2.56 15.11 12.13
C GLU A 108 1.54 14.65 11.08
N ALA A 109 1.53 13.35 10.79
CA ALA A 109 0.48 12.75 9.98
C ALA A 109 -0.86 12.89 10.71
N PHE A 110 -1.88 13.43 10.04
CA PHE A 110 -3.25 13.43 10.54
C PHE A 110 -3.80 12.00 10.57
N VAL A 111 -3.53 11.29 11.65
CA VAL A 111 -4.31 10.12 12.02
C VAL A 111 -5.58 10.64 12.68
N GLY A 112 -6.74 10.38 12.08
CA GLY A 112 -8.02 10.74 12.67
C GLY A 112 -8.09 10.18 14.08
N PHE A 113 -8.15 11.05 15.09
CA PHE A 113 -8.46 10.64 16.45
C PHE A 113 -9.97 10.38 16.49
N GLU A 114 -10.37 9.11 16.47
CA GLU A 114 -11.66 8.73 17.03
C GLU A 114 -11.54 8.85 18.55
N GLY A 115 -12.23 9.85 19.09
CA GLY A 115 -12.50 10.05 20.52
C GLY A 115 -13.90 10.63 20.67
#